data_AF-A0A351NG47-F1
#
_entry.id   AF-A0A351NG47-F1
#
_cell.length_a   1.000
_cell.length_b   1.000
_cell.length_c   1.000
_cell.angle_alpha   90.00
_cell.angle_beta   90.00
_cell.angle_gamma   90.00
#
_symmetry.space_group_name_H-M   'P 1'
#
loop_
_entity.id
_entity.type
_entity.pdbx_description
1 polymer ?
#
loop_
_entity_poly.entity_id
_entity_poly.type
_entity_poly.pdbx_seq_one_letter_code
_entity_poly.pdbx_strand_id
1 'polypeptide(L)' 'MELDAKYNPSSVEEKWYSYWTDHNFFHSEPDAREPYTIVIPPPNVTGILHMGHVL' A
#
# COMPACT_ATOMS: atom_id res chain seq x y z
N MET A 1 -12.91 -3.35 -24.08
CA MET A 1 -12.64 -3.60 -22.66
C MET A 1 -13.87 -4.33 -22.14
N GLU A 2 -13.79 -5.64 -22.00
CA GLU A 2 -14.87 -6.41 -21.39
C GLU A 2 -14.79 -6.20 -19.89
N LEU A 3 -15.93 -5.86 -19.27
CA LEU A 3 -16.05 -5.72 -17.83
C LEU A 3 -16.72 -6.98 -17.31
N ASP A 4 -16.08 -7.65 -16.34
CA ASP A 4 -16.68 -8.77 -15.65
C ASP A 4 -17.99 -8.34 -14.99
N ALA A 5 -18.98 -9.24 -15.01
CA ALA A 5 -20.27 -8.99 -14.35
C ALA A 5 -20.14 -8.86 -12.82
N LYS A 6 -19.01 -9.30 -12.25
CA LYS A 6 -18.69 -9.19 -10.82
C LYS A 6 -17.29 -8.63 -10.63
N TYR A 7 -17.16 -7.72 -9.69
CA TYR A 7 -15.87 -7.19 -9.26
C TYR A 7 -15.06 -8.27 -8.51
N ASN A 8 -13.78 -8.40 -8.87
CA ASN A 8 -12.82 -9.24 -8.16
C ASN A 8 -11.74 -8.34 -7.52
N PRO A 9 -11.82 -8.05 -6.21
CA PRO A 9 -10.85 -7.20 -5.54
C PRO A 9 -9.42 -7.75 -5.63
N SER A 10 -9.24 -9.06 -5.44
CA SER A 10 -7.93 -9.69 -5.37
C SER A 10 -7.08 -9.49 -6.63
N SER A 11 -7.69 -9.62 -7.82
CA SER A 11 -6.96 -9.42 -9.08
C SER A 11 -6.60 -7.95 -9.32
N VAL A 12 -7.42 -7.03 -8.84
CA VAL A 12 -7.19 -5.59 -8.96
C VAL A 12 -6.11 -5.14 -7.98
N GLU A 13 -6.19 -5.58 -6.74
CA GLU A 13 -5.20 -5.31 -5.69
C GLU A 13 -3.81 -5.82 -6.09
N GLU A 14 -3.71 -7.07 -6.55
CA GLU A 14 -2.43 -7.66 -6.99
C GLU A 14 -1.79 -6.88 -8.14
N LYS A 15 -2.60 -6.50 -9.15
CA LYS A 15 -2.14 -5.71 -10.30
C LYS A 15 -1.57 -4.36 -9.86
N TRP A 16 -2.32 -3.60 -9.05
CA TRP A 16 -1.91 -2.24 -8.68
C TRP A 16 -0.77 -2.23 -7.69
N TYR A 17 -0.76 -3.16 -6.74
CA TYR A 17 0.33 -3.28 -5.79
C TYR A 17 1.66 -3.58 -6.50
N SER A 18 1.64 -4.51 -7.45
CA SER A 18 2.82 -4.80 -8.31
C SER A 18 3.24 -3.57 -9.10
N TYR A 19 2.29 -2.90 -9.77
CA TYR A 19 2.56 -1.69 -10.55
C TYR A 19 3.20 -0.57 -9.71
N TRP A 20 2.68 -0.28 -8.51
CA TRP A 20 3.25 0.75 -7.63
C TRP A 20 4.65 0.39 -7.11
N THR A 21 4.87 -0.90 -6.83
CA THR A 21 6.17 -1.41 -6.38
C THR A 21 7.20 -1.32 -7.49
N ASP A 22 6.87 -1.78 -8.71
CA ASP A 22 7.77 -1.77 -9.87
C ASP A 22 8.17 -0.34 -10.28
N HIS A 23 7.29 0.63 -10.07
CA HIS A 23 7.54 2.04 -10.37
C HIS A 23 8.11 2.81 -9.17
N ASN A 24 8.41 2.13 -8.07
CA ASN A 24 9.04 2.70 -6.88
C ASN A 24 8.26 3.86 -6.24
N PHE A 25 6.92 3.82 -6.28
CA PHE A 25 6.08 4.93 -5.80
C PHE A 25 6.07 5.10 -4.28
N PHE A 26 6.48 4.07 -3.53
CA PHE A 26 6.59 4.14 -2.07
C PHE A 26 7.92 4.75 -1.59
N HIS A 27 8.85 5.01 -2.51
CA HIS A 27 10.14 5.60 -2.20
C HIS A 27 10.05 7.12 -2.17
N SER A 28 10.68 7.71 -1.16
CA SER A 28 10.77 9.16 -1.00
C SER A 28 12.22 9.54 -0.70
N GLU A 29 12.70 10.59 -1.34
CA GLU A 29 14.03 11.16 -1.12
C GLU A 29 13.89 12.62 -0.65
N PRO A 30 14.69 13.06 0.32
CA PRO A 30 14.73 14.46 0.71
C PRO A 30 15.10 15.35 -0.49
N ASP A 31 14.25 16.32 -0.79
CA ASP A 31 14.50 17.30 -1.82
C ASP A 31 13.98 18.69 -1.42
N ALA A 32 13.81 19.59 -2.39
CA ALA A 32 13.43 20.98 -2.15
C ALA A 32 11.93 21.18 -1.83
N ARG A 33 11.10 20.13 -1.87
CA ARG A 33 9.66 20.22 -1.58
C ARG A 33 9.41 20.32 -0.08
N GLU A 34 8.26 20.86 0.31
CA GLU A 34 7.83 20.86 1.70
C GLU A 34 7.59 19.40 2.15
N PRO A 35 8.29 18.91 3.20
CA PRO A 35 8.19 17.53 3.60
C PRO A 35 6.88 17.25 4.34
N TYR A 36 6.29 16.10 4.06
CA TYR A 36 5.18 15.55 4.83
C TYR A 36 5.54 14.13 5.26
N THR A 37 5.50 13.88 6.57
CA THR A 37 5.89 12.59 7.16
C THR A 37 4.80 12.12 8.11
N ILE A 38 4.41 10.86 7.95
CA ILE A 38 3.58 10.13 8.92
C ILE A 38 4.41 8.94 9.43
N VAL A 39 4.53 8.80 10.74
CA VAL A 39 5.18 7.65 11.36
C VAL A 39 4.14 6.57 11.61
N ILE A 40 4.32 5.40 11.00
CA ILE A 40 3.55 4.20 11.33
C ILE A 40 4.28 3.49 12.47
N PRO A 41 3.64 3.26 13.63
CA PRO A 41 4.28 2.58 14.75
C PRO A 41 4.66 1.15 14.33
N PRO A 42 5.88 0.69 14.63
CA PRO A 42 6.30 -0.65 14.24
C PRO A 42 5.44 -1.70 14.96
N PRO A 43 4.95 -2.73 14.23
CA PRO A 43 4.19 -3.80 14.87
C PRO A 43 5.10 -4.64 15.77
N ASN A 44 4.51 -5.26 16.79
CA ASN A 44 5.22 -6.23 17.62
C ASN A 44 5.56 -7.48 16.79
N VAL A 45 6.84 -7.87 16.77
CA VAL A 45 7.42 -8.94 15.92
C VAL A 45 6.80 -10.33 16.18
N THR A 46 6.04 -10.50 17.26
CA THR A 46 5.46 -11.78 17.70
C THR A 46 3.96 -11.93 17.41
N GLY A 47 3.29 -10.91 16.90
CA GLY A 47 1.82 -10.89 16.73
C GLY A 47 1.36 -10.93 15.28
N ILE A 48 0.27 -11.66 15.01
CA ILE A 48 -0.48 -11.54 13.75
C ILE A 48 -1.20 -10.18 13.76
N LEU A 49 -1.18 -9.47 12.63
CA LEU A 49 -1.94 -8.23 12.48
C LEU A 49 -3.44 -8.51 12.58
N HIS A 50 -4.10 -7.83 13.51
CA HIS A 50 -5.56 -7.80 13.63
C HIS A 50 -6.14 -6.49 13.09
N MET A 51 -7.47 -6.44 12.92
CA MET A 51 -8.19 -5.25 12.44
C MET A 51 -7.85 -3.95 13.16
N GLY A 52 -7.53 -3.99 14.46
CA GLY A 52 -7.06 -2.81 15.20
C GLY A 52 -5.77 -2.15 14.67
N HIS A 53 -4.97 -2.80 13.81
CA HIS A 53 -3.82 -2.19 13.14
C HIS A 53 -4.23 -1.43 11.86
N VAL A 54 -5.45 -1.64 11.37
CA VAL A 54 -5.98 -1.09 10.11
C VAL A 54 -6.96 0.07 10.37
N LEU A 55 -7.11 0.48 11.64
CA LEU A 55 -7.99 1.57 12.08
C LEU A 55 -7.34 2.95 11.94
#